data_AF-A0A5K0WCC9-F1
#
_entry.id   AF-A0A5K0WCC9-F1
#
_cell.length_a   1.000
_cell.length_b   1.000
_cell.length_c   1.000
_cell.angle_alpha   90.00
_cell.angle_beta   90.00
_cell.angle_gamma   90.00
#
_symmetry.space_group_name_H-M   'P 1'
#
loop_
_entity.id
_entity.type
_entity.pdbx_description
1 polymer ?
#
loop_
_entity_poly.entity_id
_entity_poly.type
_entity_poly.pdbx_seq_one_letter_code
_entity_poly.pdbx_strand_id
1 'polypeptide(L)'
;KNSIGTIRNHANVCCVQFSPYSTHLLSFGSADYKVFCYDLRNTRVPWCTLAGHEKAVSYVKFLDASTVISASTDNKLKIWDLNRTNYSGLSSSACSLTLKGHTNEK
;
A
#
# COMPACT_ATOMS: atom_id res chain seq x y z
N LYS A 1 11.10 -17.77 18.42
CA LYS A 1 9.76 -17.63 17.82
C LYS A 1 9.91 -17.82 16.33
N ASN A 2 9.26 -18.84 15.75
CA ASN A 2 9.38 -19.15 14.33
C ASN A 2 8.29 -18.39 13.55
N SER A 3 8.61 -17.92 12.35
CA SER A 3 7.58 -17.40 11.43
C SER A 3 6.70 -18.55 10.93
N ILE A 4 5.39 -18.29 10.81
CA ILE A 4 4.43 -19.27 10.26
C ILE A 4 4.20 -19.08 8.75
N GLY A 5 4.74 -18.01 8.17
CA GLY A 5 4.65 -17.69 6.75
C GLY A 5 5.51 -16.46 6.41
N THR A 6 5.84 -16.32 5.13
CA THR A 6 6.66 -15.21 4.63
C THR A 6 6.10 -14.71 3.30
N ILE A 7 5.73 -13.44 3.25
CA ILE A 7 5.45 -12.72 2.00
C ILE A 7 6.77 -12.08 1.55
N ARG A 8 7.26 -12.46 0.37
CA ARG A 8 8.50 -11.92 -0.17
C ARG A 8 8.20 -10.70 -1.02
N ASN A 9 8.94 -9.61 -0.78
CA ASN A 9 8.95 -8.43 -1.61
C ASN A 9 10.37 -8.18 -2.12
N HIS A 10 10.49 -7.62 -3.33
CA HIS A 10 11.79 -7.37 -3.97
C HIS A 10 12.53 -6.16 -3.39
N ALA A 11 11.84 -5.32 -2.63
CA ALA A 11 12.39 -4.15 -1.96
C ALA A 11 12.02 -4.13 -0.47
N ASN A 12 12.68 -3.26 0.29
CA ASN A 12 12.42 -3.10 1.71
C ASN A 12 10.95 -2.73 1.96
N VAL A 13 10.33 -3.40 2.92
CA VAL A 13 9.01 -3.03 3.44
C VAL A 13 9.24 -1.93 4.48
N CYS A 14 8.71 -0.74 4.22
CA CYS A 14 8.94 0.44 5.04
C CYS A 14 7.87 0.63 6.12
N CYS A 15 6.64 0.17 5.86
CA CYS A 15 5.52 0.24 6.78
C CYS A 15 4.51 -0.87 6.48
N VAL A 16 3.69 -1.22 7.46
CA VAL A 16 2.65 -2.24 7.32
C VAL A 16 1.44 -1.84 8.15
N GLN A 17 0.24 -2.15 7.65
CA GLN A 17 -1.02 -1.86 8.31
C GLN A 17 -2.02 -2.97 7.99
N PHE A 18 -2.56 -3.60 9.04
CA PHE A 18 -3.76 -4.43 8.91
C PHE A 18 -4.99 -3.56 8.72
N SER A 19 -5.95 -4.05 7.93
CA SER A 19 -7.25 -3.41 7.83
C SER A 19 -8.01 -3.58 9.14
N PRO A 20 -8.54 -2.50 9.74
CA PRO A 20 -9.44 -2.63 10.88
C PRO A 20 -10.84 -3.13 10.47
N TYR A 21 -11.13 -3.19 9.16
CA TYR A 21 -12.42 -3.60 8.60
C TYR A 21 -12.44 -5.04 8.08
N SER A 22 -11.28 -5.69 7.95
CA SER A 22 -11.17 -7.09 7.54
C SER A 22 -9.95 -7.76 8.16
N THR A 23 -10.17 -8.89 8.84
CA THR A 23 -9.13 -9.68 9.52
C THR A 23 -8.12 -10.32 8.57
N HIS A 24 -8.44 -10.38 7.27
CA HIS A 24 -7.59 -11.00 6.26
C HIS A 24 -6.93 -9.99 5.34
N LEU A 25 -7.21 -8.68 5.46
CA LEU A 25 -6.60 -7.67 4.61
C LEU A 25 -5.42 -6.97 5.30
N LEU A 26 -4.35 -6.83 4.56
CA LEU A 26 -3.11 -6.21 4.97
C LEU A 26 -2.60 -5.34 3.83
N SER A 27 -2.14 -4.13 4.13
CA SER A 27 -1.44 -3.28 3.17
C SER A 27 -0.08 -2.89 3.71
N PHE A 28 0.92 -2.81 2.84
CA PHE A 28 2.26 -2.36 3.21
C PHE A 28 2.86 -1.46 2.14
N GLY A 29 3.63 -0.47 2.59
CA GLY A 29 4.40 0.43 1.73
C GLY A 29 5.80 -0.11 1.51
N SER A 30 6.30 0.04 0.29
CA SER A 30 7.57 -0.53 -0.15
C SER A 30 8.51 0.54 -0.70
N ALA A 31 9.81 0.27 -0.57
CA ALA A 31 10.88 1.09 -1.15
C ALA A 31 10.93 1.04 -2.69
N ASP A 32 10.16 0.15 -3.34
CA ASP A 32 9.94 0.13 -4.80
C ASP A 32 8.83 1.11 -5.28
N TYR A 33 8.42 2.02 -4.40
CA TYR A 33 7.48 3.12 -4.66
C TYR A 33 6.02 2.67 -4.81
N LYS A 34 5.71 1.45 -4.38
CA LYS A 34 4.36 0.88 -4.46
C LYS A 34 3.80 0.61 -3.07
N VAL A 35 2.47 0.57 -3.02
CA VAL A 35 1.72 -0.01 -1.90
C VAL A 35 1.18 -1.35 -2.36
N PHE A 36 1.43 -2.39 -1.60
CA PHE A 36 0.89 -3.72 -1.86
C PHE A 36 -0.26 -3.98 -0.90
N CYS A 37 -1.39 -4.45 -1.42
CA CYS A 37 -2.50 -4.95 -0.62
C CYS A 37 -2.58 -6.47 -0.80
N TYR A 38 -2.69 -7.20 0.30
CA TYR A 38 -2.73 -8.65 0.35
C TYR A 38 -3.99 -9.13 1.07
N ASP A 39 -4.53 -10.22 0.55
CA ASP A 39 -5.46 -11.08 1.27
C ASP A 39 -4.67 -12.25 1.88
N LEU A 40 -4.67 -12.36 3.21
CA LEU A 40 -3.94 -13.37 3.95
C LEU A 40 -4.48 -14.79 3.73
N ARG A 41 -5.66 -14.94 3.13
CA ARG A 41 -6.18 -16.24 2.68
C ARG A 41 -5.44 -16.76 1.44
N ASN A 42 -4.83 -15.86 0.65
CA ASN A 42 -4.01 -16.20 -0.50
C ASN A 42 -2.81 -15.24 -0.61
N THR A 43 -1.72 -15.57 0.09
CA THR A 43 -0.51 -14.74 0.13
C THR A 43 0.45 -14.96 -1.04
N ARG A 44 0.09 -15.78 -2.03
CA ARG A 44 0.98 -16.11 -3.15
C ARG A 44 1.18 -14.91 -4.09
N VAL A 45 0.15 -14.07 -4.20
CA VAL A 45 0.13 -12.88 -5.04
C VAL A 45 -0.53 -11.73 -4.28
N PRO A 46 -0.13 -10.47 -4.54
CA PRO A 46 -0.86 -9.33 -3.99
C PRO A 46 -2.29 -9.32 -4.56
N TRP A 47 -3.25 -8.98 -3.72
CA TRP A 47 -4.64 -8.77 -4.13
C TRP A 47 -4.76 -7.56 -5.06
N CYS A 48 -4.04 -6.47 -4.75
CA CYS A 48 -3.81 -5.39 -5.69
C CYS A 48 -2.50 -4.66 -5.39
N THR A 49 -1.94 -3.97 -6.40
CA THR A 49 -0.73 -3.17 -6.25
C THR A 49 -1.02 -1.73 -6.66
N LEU A 50 -0.89 -0.79 -5.73
CA LEU A 50 -1.15 0.63 -5.95
C LEU A 50 0.16 1.29 -6.37
N ALA A 51 0.19 1.81 -7.58
CA ALA A 51 1.38 2.40 -8.19
C ALA A 51 1.11 3.86 -8.57
N GLY A 52 2.11 4.71 -8.37
CA GLY A 52 2.02 6.12 -8.73
C GLY A 52 2.85 7.05 -7.86
N HIS A 53 3.39 6.58 -6.72
CA HIS A 53 4.44 7.31 -6.02
C HIS A 53 5.75 7.26 -6.81
N GLU A 54 6.57 8.28 -6.65
CA GLU A 54 7.85 8.44 -7.36
C GLU A 54 9.06 8.11 -6.47
N LYS A 55 8.82 7.89 -5.16
CA LYS A 55 9.82 7.50 -4.17
C LYS A 55 9.22 6.56 -3.11
N ALA A 56 10.07 6.10 -2.19
CA ALA A 56 9.73 5.11 -1.17
C ALA A 56 8.47 5.49 -0.38
N VAL A 57 7.57 4.52 -0.21
CA VAL A 57 6.34 4.71 0.55
C VAL A 57 6.65 4.48 2.04
N SER A 58 6.65 5.55 2.82
CA SER A 58 7.01 5.54 4.23
C SER A 58 5.86 5.17 5.15
N TYR A 59 4.61 5.46 4.77
CA TYR A 59 3.43 5.13 5.57
C TYR A 59 2.24 4.68 4.73
N VAL A 60 1.42 3.80 5.31
CA VAL A 60 0.14 3.34 4.76
C VAL A 60 -0.90 3.28 5.88
N LYS A 61 -2.10 3.76 5.62
CA LYS A 61 -3.25 3.73 6.54
C LYS A 61 -4.54 3.40 5.81
N PHE A 62 -5.41 2.63 6.45
CA PHE A 62 -6.80 2.50 6.01
C PHE A 62 -7.59 3.68 6.56
N LEU A 63 -8.26 4.42 5.68
CA LEU A 63 -9.25 5.42 6.07
C LEU A 63 -10.57 4.72 6.37
N ASP A 64 -11.00 3.85 5.47
CA ASP A 64 -12.22 3.03 5.56
C ASP A 64 -11.96 1.63 4.96
N ALA A 65 -13.01 0.82 4.79
CA ALA A 65 -12.90 -0.56 4.27
C ALA A 65 -12.38 -0.63 2.83
N SER A 66 -12.55 0.44 2.06
CA SER A 66 -12.22 0.54 0.64
C SER A 66 -11.21 1.63 0.31
N THR A 67 -10.82 2.48 1.26
CA THR A 67 -9.93 3.61 1.00
C THR A 67 -8.63 3.47 1.78
N VAL A 68 -7.51 3.56 1.05
CA VAL A 68 -6.16 3.55 1.61
C VAL A 68 -5.50 4.90 1.38
N ILE A 69 -4.76 5.38 2.37
CA ILE A 69 -3.91 6.57 2.27
C ILE A 69 -2.47 6.12 2.38
N SER A 70 -1.61 6.61 1.49
CA SER A 70 -0.17 6.40 1.57
C SER A 70 0.60 7.71 1.58
N ALA A 71 1.71 7.70 2.32
CA ALA A 71 2.70 8.77 2.34
C ALA A 71 4.02 8.28 1.77
N SER A 72 4.69 9.16 1.03
CA SER A 72 5.96 8.85 0.40
C SER A 72 6.97 9.98 0.61
N THR A 73 8.25 9.60 0.50
CA THR A 73 9.38 10.53 0.47
C THR A 73 9.39 11.41 -0.79
N ASP A 74 8.43 11.21 -1.71
CA ASP A 74 8.16 12.06 -2.88
C ASP A 74 7.39 13.35 -2.55
N ASN A 75 7.19 13.65 -1.25
CA ASN A 75 6.47 14.84 -0.76
C ASN A 75 4.97 14.83 -1.11
N LYS A 76 4.39 13.66 -1.41
CA LYS A 76 2.97 13.50 -1.74
C LYS A 76 2.30 12.54 -0.78
N LEU A 77 1.04 12.84 -0.47
CA LEU A 77 0.09 11.84 0.03
C LEU A 77 -0.80 11.41 -1.13
N LYS A 78 -1.12 10.12 -1.20
CA LYS A 78 -2.08 9.59 -2.17
C LYS A 78 -3.22 8.89 -1.48
N ILE A 79 -4.43 9.16 -1.95
CA ILE A 79 -5.65 8.48 -1.54
C ILE A 79 -6.03 7.51 -2.65
N TRP A 80 -6.24 6.26 -2.27
CA TRP A 80 -6.51 5.14 -3.16
C TRP A 80 -7.87 4.55 -2.87
N ASP A 81 -8.68 4.41 -3.91
CA ASP A 81 -9.94 3.69 -3.85
C ASP A 81 -9.72 2.24 -4.31
N LEU A 82 -9.82 1.31 -3.37
CA LEU A 82 -9.64 -0.13 -3.59
C LEU A 82 -10.73 -0.71 -4.50
N ASN A 83 -11.92 -0.11 -4.58
CA ASN A 83 -12.96 -0.56 -5.51
C ASN A 83 -12.61 -0.26 -6.97
N ARG A 84 -11.66 0.65 -7.21
CA ARG A 84 -11.13 0.99 -8.54
C ARG A 84 -9.83 0.26 -8.87
N THR A 85 -9.47 -0.73 -8.05
CA THR A 85 -8.28 -1.55 -8.28
C THR A 85 -8.59 -2.76 -9.15
N ASN A 86 -7.59 -3.21 -9.90
CA ASN A 86 -7.64 -4.46 -10.62
C ASN A 86 -7.07 -5.56 -9.72
N TYR A 87 -7.84 -6.62 -9.48
CA TYR A 87 -7.54 -7.74 -8.58
C TYR A 87 -6.35 -8.63 -8.99
N SER A 88 -5.54 -8.20 -9.95
CA SER A 88 -4.44 -8.98 -10.53
C SER A 88 -3.29 -8.13 -11.07
N GLY A 89 -3.22 -6.82 -10.78
CA GLY A 89 -2.19 -5.98 -11.39
C GLY A 89 -1.96 -4.59 -10.79
N LEU A 90 -1.18 -3.82 -11.54
CA LEU A 90 -0.85 -2.42 -11.26
C LEU A 90 -2.12 -1.57 -11.39
N SER A 91 -2.56 -1.02 -10.28
CA SER A 91 -3.75 -0.18 -10.20
C SER A 91 -3.35 1.29 -10.15
N SER A 92 -2.84 1.81 -11.26
CA SER A 92 -2.55 3.26 -11.40
C SER A 92 -3.82 4.11 -11.39
N SER A 93 -4.94 3.55 -11.89
CA SER A 93 -6.28 4.15 -11.88
C SER A 93 -6.93 4.23 -10.50
N ALA A 94 -6.38 3.53 -9.50
CA ALA A 94 -6.93 3.54 -8.15
C ALA A 94 -6.60 4.83 -7.38
N CYS A 95 -5.63 5.63 -7.84
CA CYS A 95 -5.29 6.90 -7.21
C CYS A 95 -6.43 7.90 -7.43
N SER A 96 -7.26 8.11 -6.41
CA SER A 96 -8.35 9.09 -6.47
C SER A 96 -7.88 10.52 -6.25
N LEU A 97 -6.88 10.73 -5.38
CA LEU A 97 -6.39 12.07 -5.06
C LEU A 97 -4.89 12.05 -4.73
N THR A 98 -4.16 13.06 -5.21
CA THR A 98 -2.78 13.31 -4.82
C THR A 98 -2.71 14.66 -4.11
N LEU A 99 -2.41 14.63 -2.81
CA LEU A 99 -2.18 15.82 -2.02
C LEU A 99 -0.70 16.20 -2.10
N LYS A 100 -0.45 17.48 -2.31
CA LYS A 100 0.89 18.07 -2.46
C LYS A 100 1.06 19.22 -1.47
N GLY A 101 2.30 19.64 -1.25
CA GLY A 101 2.63 20.76 -0.36
C GLY A 101 3.22 20.32 0.98
N HIS A 102 3.22 19.02 1.29
CA HIS A 102 3.98 18.47 2.42
C HIS A 102 5.44 18.33 2.03
N THR A 103 6.35 18.89 2.82
CA THR A 103 7.79 18.73 2.63
C THR A 103 8.32 17.75 3.66
N ASN A 104 9.04 16.73 3.22
CA ASN A 104 9.83 15.91 4.14
C ASN A 104 11.02 16.75 4.60
N GLU A 105 11.05 17.09 5.88
CA GLU A 105 12.19 17.72 6.52
C GLU A 105 13.28 16.66 6.80
N LYS A 106 14.54 17.08 6.77
CA LYS A 106 15.70 16.20 6.98
C LYS A 106 16.04 16.06 8.45
#